data_AF-A0A2K9HE29-F1
#
_entry.id   AF-A0A2K9HE29-F1
#
_cell.length_a   1.000
_cell.length_b   1.000
_cell.length_c   1.000
_cell.angle_alpha   90.00
_cell.angle_beta   90.00
_cell.angle_gamma   90.00
#
_symmetry.space_group_name_H-M   'P 1'
#
loop_
_entity.id
_entity.type
_entity.pdbx_description
1 polymer ?
#
loop_
_entity_poly.entity_id
_entity_poly.type
_entity_poly.pdbx_seq_one_letter_code
_entity_poly.pdbx_strand_id
1 'polypeptide(L)'
;MNKSMKQLTQFAACAIAALSVVACSSEDSAQQDNAKQNTAKGVATFDGSQPVNDTRALTRTTATYTLGGDAKVFWSSADKIFVQDDANTFHQSNAANLYNPSNKAKATFSLASGSFTLNNREVRYTGENGTDANTVTIASTQTQTTANDFSHLGTSGDCGTATATGSNGNYTFTLNHKASYLCFVPRCMNTDLGPNIKLTKIKVTADQPIAGKYDFSTGSLTQKAGETYSNTVTLNTSNFSLNTTTSSLATNGAYMVVAPGTYNFTITYTIKDPTTNVEGDIVKTVSSYNCQEGKINDITANLTPMDYPGHHYYMWDAQQNYWHGHEWNAAAHEQPTVLHGYNTNYPQNATVDPVRWYNPTFNGSGIATSATQPFFSTLPNINEAIWYLMEGDPHWEADALWSLMGHLYHGGMWFKKKNNIPGFNKLQYGGTDYRTTYYGFWKVSTKSRPTNTNDYFFLPAMGYYWQGHLNELGTAGDYWTSSAHPTVSEFAYDLYFNKDGVEIMNPNERYYGFYAAYNLFE
;
A
#
# COMPACT_ATOMS: atom_id res chain seq x y z
N MET A 1 -30.13 -22.02 -62.73
CA MET A 1 -31.56 -22.40 -62.57
C MET A 1 -31.64 -23.91 -62.37
N ASN A 2 -32.29 -24.35 -61.29
CA ASN A 2 -32.67 -25.74 -60.90
C ASN A 2 -31.50 -26.71 -60.63
N LYS A 3 -31.47 -27.60 -59.64
CA LYS A 3 -32.44 -28.11 -58.63
C LYS A 3 -31.58 -28.87 -57.57
N SER A 4 -31.77 -28.65 -56.28
CA SER A 4 -32.41 -29.61 -55.33
C SER A 4 -31.49 -30.66 -54.65
N MET A 5 -31.42 -30.53 -53.31
CA MET A 5 -31.39 -31.56 -52.25
C MET A 5 -30.25 -32.59 -52.19
N LYS A 6 -29.53 -32.64 -51.05
CA LYS A 6 -29.77 -33.61 -49.95
C LYS A 6 -28.70 -33.50 -48.84
N GLN A 7 -29.21 -33.52 -47.60
CA GLN A 7 -28.65 -34.11 -46.37
C GLN A 7 -27.28 -33.62 -45.85
N LEU A 8 -26.93 -33.65 -44.57
CA LEU A 8 -27.55 -33.78 -43.25
C LEU A 8 -26.32 -33.94 -42.34
N THR A 9 -26.09 -33.11 -41.31
CA THR A 9 -25.58 -33.53 -39.98
C THR A 9 -25.21 -32.35 -39.07
N GLN A 10 -25.96 -32.28 -37.96
CA GLN A 10 -25.52 -32.03 -36.57
C GLN A 10 -24.73 -30.77 -36.25
N PHE A 11 -25.39 -29.82 -35.59
CA PHE A 11 -24.83 -29.15 -34.42
C PHE A 11 -25.93 -28.96 -33.36
N ALA A 12 -25.57 -29.29 -32.12
CA ALA A 12 -26.43 -29.36 -30.95
C ALA A 12 -26.95 -27.98 -30.52
N ALA A 13 -28.17 -27.99 -29.97
CA ALA A 13 -28.94 -26.83 -29.58
C ALA A 13 -28.39 -26.12 -28.33
N CYS A 14 -28.08 -24.82 -28.47
CA CYS A 14 -28.07 -23.86 -27.37
C CYS A 14 -29.39 -23.08 -27.42
N ALA A 15 -30.30 -23.36 -26.49
CA ALA A 15 -31.52 -22.58 -26.31
C ALA A 15 -31.24 -21.41 -25.36
N ILE A 16 -31.02 -20.22 -25.92
CA ILE A 16 -31.12 -18.94 -25.23
C ILE A 16 -32.58 -18.51 -25.32
N ALA A 17 -33.33 -18.65 -24.24
CA ALA A 17 -34.66 -18.05 -24.13
C ALA A 17 -34.51 -16.59 -23.68
N ALA A 18 -34.59 -15.67 -24.64
CA ALA A 18 -34.88 -14.27 -24.40
C ALA A 18 -36.35 -14.14 -24.01
N LEU A 19 -36.63 -13.64 -22.80
CA LEU A 19 -37.94 -13.17 -22.40
C LEU A 19 -37.83 -11.71 -22.00
N SER A 20 -38.21 -10.86 -22.94
CA SER A 20 -38.58 -9.46 -22.77
C SER A 20 -39.68 -9.33 -21.72
N VAL A 21 -39.46 -8.47 -20.72
CA VAL A 21 -40.55 -7.98 -19.85
C VAL A 21 -40.77 -6.50 -20.17
N VAL A 22 -41.98 -6.25 -20.68
CA VAL A 22 -42.53 -4.95 -20.99
C VAL A 22 -42.69 -4.16 -19.68
N ALA A 23 -42.13 -2.96 -19.64
CA ALA A 23 -42.37 -1.99 -18.58
C ALA A 23 -43.75 -1.37 -18.77
N CYS A 24 -44.61 -1.46 -17.76
CA CYS A 24 -45.73 -0.56 -17.57
C CYS A 24 -46.11 -0.45 -16.09
N SER A 25 -46.62 0.74 -15.78
CA SER A 25 -47.30 1.22 -14.57
C SER A 25 -46.49 1.33 -13.27
N SER A 26 -46.07 2.57 -13.02
CA SER A 26 -46.06 3.18 -11.70
C SER A 26 -47.47 3.14 -11.08
N GLU A 27 -47.63 2.43 -9.97
CA GLU A 27 -48.71 2.67 -9.02
C GLU A 27 -48.15 2.66 -7.61
N ASP A 28 -48.32 3.80 -6.96
CA ASP A 28 -48.13 4.04 -5.53
C ASP A 28 -49.27 3.33 -4.79
N SER A 29 -48.95 2.33 -3.96
CA SER A 29 -49.89 1.72 -3.02
C SER A 29 -49.13 0.89 -1.98
N ALA A 30 -49.14 1.40 -0.75
CA ALA A 30 -49.06 0.69 0.52
C ALA A 30 -48.34 -0.67 0.50
N GLN A 31 -47.04 -0.66 0.79
CA GLN A 31 -46.30 -1.89 1.06
C GLN A 31 -46.76 -2.46 2.42
N GLN A 32 -47.63 -3.47 2.35
CA GLN A 32 -48.03 -4.29 3.47
C GLN A 32 -46.82 -4.91 4.15
N ASP A 33 -46.82 -4.71 5.45
CA ASP A 33 -46.00 -5.26 6.49
C ASP A 33 -46.01 -6.81 6.46
N ASN A 34 -45.07 -7.40 5.71
CA ASN A 34 -44.86 -8.84 5.66
C ASN A 34 -43.44 -9.19 6.10
N ALA A 35 -43.21 -9.06 7.42
CA ALA A 35 -42.31 -9.93 8.18
C ALA A 35 -42.59 -9.78 9.69
N LYS A 36 -43.71 -10.34 10.18
CA LYS A 36 -43.81 -10.69 11.61
C LYS A 36 -42.89 -11.87 11.88
N GLN A 37 -41.60 -11.60 12.06
CA GLN A 37 -40.68 -12.56 12.65
C GLN A 37 -40.94 -12.65 14.16
N ASN A 38 -40.96 -13.88 14.66
CA ASN A 38 -41.24 -14.28 16.03
C ASN A 38 -40.30 -13.58 17.03
N THR A 39 -40.69 -12.42 17.56
CA THR A 39 -40.05 -11.79 18.71
C THR A 39 -40.46 -12.57 19.96
N ALA A 40 -39.50 -13.15 20.67
CA ALA A 40 -39.71 -13.54 22.06
C ALA A 40 -40.27 -12.33 22.82
N LYS A 41 -41.43 -12.46 23.47
CA LYS A 41 -42.12 -11.36 24.17
C LYS A 41 -41.19 -10.70 25.21
N GLY A 42 -40.53 -9.63 24.81
CA GLY A 42 -39.90 -8.68 25.71
C GLY A 42 -40.91 -7.73 26.33
N VAL A 43 -40.53 -7.04 27.40
CA VAL A 43 -41.36 -5.98 28.03
C VAL A 43 -41.45 -4.72 27.14
N ALA A 44 -40.50 -4.54 26.22
CA ALA A 44 -40.50 -3.47 25.23
C ALA A 44 -39.71 -3.86 23.97
N THR A 45 -40.03 -3.19 22.87
CA THR A 45 -39.42 -3.34 21.55
C THR A 45 -39.01 -1.97 21.01
N PHE A 46 -37.79 -1.91 20.47
CA PHE A 46 -37.19 -0.70 19.91
C PHE A 46 -36.76 -0.97 18.46
N ASP A 47 -37.37 -0.28 17.52
CA ASP A 47 -37.02 -0.37 16.11
C ASP A 47 -36.02 0.74 15.76
N GLY A 48 -34.78 0.33 15.57
CA GLY A 48 -33.66 1.21 15.29
C GLY A 48 -33.40 1.33 13.79
N SER A 49 -33.35 2.57 13.30
CA SER A 49 -32.80 2.89 11.97
C SER A 49 -31.42 3.52 12.08
N GLN A 50 -30.55 3.17 11.14
CA GLN A 50 -29.35 3.98 10.87
C GLN A 50 -29.77 5.27 10.14
N PRO A 51 -29.00 6.37 10.24
CA PRO A 51 -29.26 7.57 9.45
C PRO A 51 -29.20 7.22 7.95
N VAL A 52 -30.32 7.36 7.22
CA VAL A 52 -30.34 7.18 5.77
C VAL A 52 -31.00 8.40 5.15
N ASN A 53 -30.25 9.13 4.32
CA ASN A 53 -30.75 10.30 3.58
C ASN A 53 -31.39 9.94 2.22
N ASP A 54 -31.60 8.66 1.92
CA ASP A 54 -31.99 8.21 0.58
C ASP A 54 -33.19 7.26 0.61
N THR A 55 -34.29 7.71 0.01
CA THR A 55 -35.55 6.99 -0.17
C THR A 55 -35.56 6.06 -1.40
N ARG A 56 -34.40 5.72 -1.98
CA ARG A 56 -34.31 4.87 -3.19
C ARG A 56 -33.62 3.51 -2.97
N ALA A 57 -34.37 2.47 -3.38
CA ALA A 57 -34.00 1.08 -3.68
C ALA A 57 -33.23 0.28 -2.59
N LEU A 58 -33.96 -0.67 -1.99
CA LEU A 58 -33.54 -1.63 -0.95
C LEU A 58 -32.59 -2.76 -1.44
N THR A 59 -31.75 -2.54 -2.46
CA THR A 59 -30.96 -3.62 -3.12
C THR A 59 -29.48 -3.66 -2.74
N ARG A 60 -29.01 -2.91 -1.73
CA ARG A 60 -27.58 -2.87 -1.39
C ARG A 60 -27.26 -3.71 -0.14
N THR A 61 -26.54 -4.80 -0.36
CA THR A 61 -26.16 -5.84 0.62
C THR A 61 -24.96 -5.51 1.50
N THR A 62 -24.18 -4.46 1.21
CA THR A 62 -22.97 -4.08 1.95
C THR A 62 -22.95 -2.59 2.35
N ALA A 63 -22.48 -2.34 3.57
CA ALA A 63 -22.31 -1.01 4.13
C ALA A 63 -21.12 -0.35 3.45
N THR A 64 -21.35 0.74 2.73
CA THR A 64 -20.39 1.30 1.77
C THR A 64 -20.39 2.81 1.81
N TYR A 65 -19.32 3.39 1.30
CA TYR A 65 -19.16 4.83 1.12
C TYR A 65 -19.05 5.22 -0.36
N THR A 66 -19.47 6.44 -0.66
CA THR A 66 -19.09 7.17 -1.87
C THR A 66 -18.32 8.39 -1.41
N LEU A 67 -17.17 8.67 -2.03
CA LEU A 67 -16.28 9.77 -1.63
C LEU A 67 -17.04 11.11 -1.55
N GLY A 68 -16.90 11.82 -0.44
CA GLY A 68 -17.63 13.06 -0.15
C GLY A 68 -19.13 12.91 0.10
N GLY A 69 -19.68 11.70 0.07
CA GLY A 69 -21.08 11.39 0.39
C GLY A 69 -21.32 11.13 1.86
N ASP A 70 -22.50 10.61 2.18
CA ASP A 70 -22.82 10.12 3.53
C ASP A 70 -22.43 8.65 3.71
N ALA A 71 -22.01 8.29 4.92
CA ALA A 71 -21.80 6.91 5.32
C ALA A 71 -23.12 6.13 5.27
N LYS A 72 -23.13 4.94 4.66
CA LYS A 72 -24.24 4.00 4.78
C LYS A 72 -23.83 2.88 5.74
N VAL A 73 -23.97 3.15 7.03
CA VAL A 73 -23.67 2.20 8.12
C VAL A 73 -24.87 1.26 8.30
N PHE A 74 -24.58 0.02 8.69
CA PHE A 74 -25.58 -1.04 8.85
C PHE A 74 -25.45 -1.69 10.22
N TRP A 75 -26.58 -2.17 10.75
CA TRP A 75 -26.61 -3.01 11.92
C TRP A 75 -26.01 -4.40 11.62
N SER A 76 -25.40 -4.99 12.64
CA SER A 76 -25.00 -6.39 12.74
C SER A 76 -26.03 -7.15 13.57
N SER A 77 -26.23 -8.45 13.30
CA SER A 77 -27.09 -9.29 14.14
C SER A 77 -26.54 -9.53 15.54
N ALA A 78 -25.28 -9.16 15.80
CA ALA A 78 -24.66 -9.20 17.11
C ALA A 78 -24.88 -7.90 17.92
N ASP A 79 -25.31 -6.81 17.27
CA ASP A 79 -25.47 -5.52 17.92
C ASP A 79 -26.50 -5.57 19.04
N LYS A 80 -26.24 -4.79 20.09
CA LYS A 80 -27.15 -4.58 21.22
C LYS A 80 -27.20 -3.10 21.53
N ILE A 81 -28.30 -2.65 22.12
CA ILE A 81 -28.44 -1.30 22.63
C ILE A 81 -28.70 -1.33 24.13
N PHE A 82 -28.38 -0.22 24.78
CA PHE A 82 -28.80 0.07 26.15
C PHE A 82 -29.90 1.12 26.10
N VAL A 83 -30.99 0.88 26.83
CA VAL A 83 -32.11 1.82 26.87
C VAL A 83 -32.45 2.17 28.30
N GLN A 84 -32.66 3.46 28.55
CA GLN A 84 -33.08 3.99 29.83
C GLN A 84 -34.58 3.76 30.06
N ASP A 85 -34.93 3.14 31.20
CA ASP A 85 -36.33 2.91 31.61
C ASP A 85 -37.00 4.15 32.24
N ASP A 86 -38.24 4.00 32.70
CA ASP A 86 -39.00 5.06 33.36
C ASP A 86 -38.37 5.54 34.69
N ALA A 87 -37.50 4.72 35.30
CA ALA A 87 -36.77 5.01 36.54
C ALA A 87 -35.32 5.46 36.30
N ASN A 88 -34.98 5.86 35.07
CA ASN A 88 -33.65 6.31 34.65
C ASN A 88 -32.54 5.25 34.74
N THR A 89 -32.89 3.96 34.75
CA THR A 89 -31.94 2.84 34.76
C THR A 89 -31.76 2.27 33.36
N PHE A 90 -30.51 2.00 32.94
CA PHE A 90 -30.24 1.39 31.63
C PHE A 90 -30.39 -0.13 31.66
N HIS A 91 -31.08 -0.67 30.65
CA HIS A 91 -31.21 -2.10 30.39
C HIS A 91 -30.62 -2.44 29.03
N GLN A 92 -29.83 -3.53 28.96
CA GLN A 92 -29.30 -4.03 27.70
C GLN A 92 -30.37 -4.84 26.96
N SER A 93 -30.42 -4.67 25.63
CA SER A 93 -31.28 -5.47 24.77
C SER A 93 -30.71 -6.85 24.46
N ASN A 94 -31.61 -7.72 23.99
CA ASN A 94 -31.20 -8.85 23.18
C ASN A 94 -30.49 -8.35 21.90
N ALA A 95 -29.77 -9.26 21.25
CA ALA A 95 -29.11 -8.98 19.99
C ALA A 95 -30.12 -8.54 18.91
N ALA A 96 -29.66 -7.71 17.99
CA ALA A 96 -30.47 -7.11 16.93
C ALA A 96 -31.15 -8.16 16.06
N ASN A 97 -32.46 -8.07 15.94
CA ASN A 97 -33.20 -8.83 14.93
C ASN A 97 -33.32 -7.98 13.65
N LEU A 98 -32.62 -8.36 12.60
CA LEU A 98 -32.59 -7.60 11.35
C LEU A 98 -33.92 -7.77 10.59
N TYR A 99 -34.54 -6.65 10.20
CA TYR A 99 -35.76 -6.70 9.36
C TYR A 99 -35.53 -7.42 8.03
N ASN A 100 -34.37 -7.15 7.43
CA ASN A 100 -33.94 -7.76 6.19
C ASN A 100 -32.44 -8.08 6.29
N PRO A 101 -32.04 -9.36 6.27
CA PRO A 101 -30.62 -9.75 6.30
C PRO A 101 -29.79 -9.14 5.16
N SER A 102 -30.42 -8.85 4.02
CA SER A 102 -29.80 -8.20 2.85
C SER A 102 -29.84 -6.68 2.90
N ASN A 103 -30.67 -6.07 3.75
CA ASN A 103 -30.69 -4.62 3.97
C ASN A 103 -30.75 -4.35 5.47
N LYS A 104 -29.56 -4.15 6.03
CA LYS A 104 -29.31 -4.07 7.46
C LYS A 104 -29.45 -2.65 8.02
N ALA A 105 -30.16 -1.76 7.31
CA ALA A 105 -30.40 -0.39 7.76
C ALA A 105 -31.40 -0.28 8.93
N LYS A 106 -32.19 -1.33 9.16
CA LYS A 106 -33.19 -1.39 10.24
C LYS A 106 -33.07 -2.70 11.02
N ALA A 107 -33.19 -2.60 12.34
CA ALA A 107 -33.23 -3.74 13.24
C ALA A 107 -34.20 -3.50 14.40
N THR A 108 -34.73 -4.57 14.94
CA THR A 108 -35.57 -4.57 16.14
C THR A 108 -34.75 -5.09 17.32
N PHE A 109 -34.84 -4.39 18.45
CA PHE A 109 -34.19 -4.74 19.69
C PHE A 109 -35.25 -4.97 20.78
N SER A 110 -35.25 -6.16 21.38
CA SER A 110 -36.20 -6.51 22.45
C SER A 110 -35.53 -6.43 23.82
N LEU A 111 -36.23 -5.84 24.80
CA LEU A 111 -35.81 -5.82 26.20
C LEU A 111 -36.55 -6.86 27.03
N ALA A 112 -35.81 -7.57 27.89
CA ALA A 112 -36.39 -8.57 28.79
C ALA A 112 -36.86 -7.99 30.14
N SER A 113 -36.38 -6.80 30.53
CA SER A 113 -36.65 -6.14 31.82
C SER A 113 -36.76 -4.61 31.67
N GLY A 114 -37.33 -3.96 32.68
CA GLY A 114 -37.52 -2.50 32.74
C GLY A 114 -38.99 -2.08 32.58
N SER A 115 -39.30 -0.82 32.91
CA SER A 115 -40.60 -0.18 32.68
C SER A 115 -40.48 0.84 31.55
N PHE A 116 -41.30 0.69 30.50
CA PHE A 116 -41.25 1.54 29.30
C PHE A 116 -42.64 2.03 28.94
N THR A 117 -43.17 2.93 29.77
CA THR A 117 -44.48 3.57 29.56
C THR A 117 -44.32 4.99 29.00
N LEU A 118 -43.20 5.64 29.28
CA LEU A 118 -42.93 7.03 28.92
C LEU A 118 -42.29 7.18 27.55
N ASN A 119 -42.53 8.32 26.89
CA ASN A 119 -41.87 8.69 25.64
C ASN A 119 -40.43 9.20 25.88
N ASN A 120 -39.67 9.45 24.81
CA ASN A 120 -38.33 10.06 24.83
C ASN A 120 -37.33 9.28 25.71
N ARG A 121 -37.21 7.97 25.47
CA ARG A 121 -36.25 7.12 26.20
C ARG A 121 -34.86 7.28 25.60
N GLU A 122 -33.84 7.44 26.43
CA GLU A 122 -32.46 7.50 25.94
C GLU A 122 -32.00 6.11 25.49
N VAL A 123 -31.41 6.05 24.30
CA VAL A 123 -30.79 4.85 23.72
C VAL A 123 -29.30 5.11 23.54
N ARG A 124 -28.49 4.14 23.91
CA ARG A 124 -27.04 4.15 23.68
C ARG A 124 -26.59 2.87 22.99
N TYR A 125 -25.80 3.04 21.96
CA TYR A 125 -25.03 1.98 21.32
C TYR A 125 -23.57 2.16 21.69
N THR A 126 -22.98 1.18 22.36
CA THR A 126 -21.59 1.23 22.84
C THR A 126 -20.67 0.26 22.10
N GLY A 127 -21.03 -0.06 20.85
CA GLY A 127 -20.33 -1.01 19.99
C GLY A 127 -20.87 -2.43 20.09
N GLU A 128 -20.51 -3.28 19.13
CA GLU A 128 -20.93 -4.70 19.07
C GLU A 128 -20.50 -5.45 20.34
N ASN A 129 -19.31 -5.10 20.88
CA ASN A 129 -18.73 -5.67 22.10
C ASN A 129 -19.11 -4.91 23.39
N GLY A 130 -20.07 -3.97 23.31
CA GLY A 130 -20.50 -3.14 24.43
C GLY A 130 -21.13 -3.96 25.58
N THR A 131 -20.59 -3.84 26.78
CA THR A 131 -21.11 -4.50 28.00
C THR A 131 -21.61 -3.52 29.06
N ASP A 132 -21.39 -2.22 28.84
CA ASP A 132 -21.82 -1.14 29.73
C ASP A 132 -22.40 0.02 28.91
N ALA A 133 -23.43 0.69 29.45
CA ALA A 133 -24.12 1.79 28.78
C ALA A 133 -23.33 3.11 28.81
N ASN A 134 -22.32 3.23 29.68
CA ASN A 134 -21.56 4.45 29.93
C ASN A 134 -20.09 4.33 29.50
N THR A 135 -19.73 3.27 28.76
CA THR A 135 -18.34 3.00 28.41
C THR A 135 -18.27 2.56 26.97
N VAL A 136 -17.41 3.22 26.19
CA VAL A 136 -17.07 2.82 24.81
C VAL A 136 -15.59 2.49 24.74
N THR A 137 -15.24 1.43 24.03
CA THR A 137 -13.85 1.11 23.73
C THR A 137 -13.59 1.31 22.25
N ILE A 138 -12.66 2.21 21.92
CA ILE A 138 -12.09 2.35 20.58
C ILE A 138 -10.83 1.49 20.54
N ALA A 139 -10.84 0.47 19.68
CA ALA A 139 -9.76 -0.49 19.60
C ALA A 139 -8.52 0.13 18.95
N SER A 140 -7.36 -0.06 19.58
CA SER A 140 -6.05 0.33 19.03
C SER A 140 -5.59 -0.60 17.90
N THR A 141 -6.21 -1.76 17.75
CA THR A 141 -6.01 -2.68 16.63
C THR A 141 -7.37 -3.00 16.01
N GLN A 142 -7.49 -2.74 14.72
CA GLN A 142 -8.70 -2.91 13.93
C GLN A 142 -8.37 -3.77 12.71
N THR A 143 -9.38 -4.44 12.14
CA THR A 143 -9.18 -5.29 10.98
C THR A 143 -10.32 -5.09 9.99
N GLN A 144 -9.98 -4.77 8.75
CA GLN A 144 -10.95 -4.70 7.65
C GLN A 144 -10.56 -5.71 6.57
N THR A 145 -11.43 -6.68 6.35
CA THR A 145 -11.16 -7.80 5.44
C THR A 145 -11.54 -7.54 3.99
N THR A 146 -12.39 -6.55 3.74
CA THR A 146 -12.92 -6.23 2.40
C THR A 146 -12.87 -4.72 2.18
N ALA A 147 -12.38 -4.27 1.02
CA ALA A 147 -12.33 -2.85 0.69
C ALA A 147 -13.74 -2.24 0.58
N ASN A 148 -13.88 -0.97 0.94
CA ASN A 148 -15.15 -0.24 0.98
C ASN A 148 -16.25 -0.94 1.83
N ASP A 149 -15.89 -1.53 2.97
CA ASP A 149 -16.83 -2.25 3.83
C ASP A 149 -16.72 -1.80 5.29
N PHE A 150 -17.88 -1.55 5.93
CA PHE A 150 -17.97 -1.06 7.31
C PHE A 150 -18.24 -2.14 8.36
N SER A 151 -18.20 -3.43 8.02
CA SER A 151 -18.61 -4.50 8.95
C SER A 151 -17.82 -4.53 10.26
N HIS A 152 -16.57 -4.08 10.25
CA HIS A 152 -15.72 -4.08 11.43
C HIS A 152 -15.99 -2.91 12.40
N LEU A 153 -16.68 -1.84 11.97
CA LEU A 153 -16.78 -0.60 12.74
C LEU A 153 -17.40 -0.83 14.14
N GLY A 154 -18.43 -1.67 14.24
CA GLY A 154 -19.06 -2.06 15.51
C GLY A 154 -18.07 -2.66 16.52
N THR A 155 -17.15 -3.51 16.05
CA THR A 155 -16.10 -4.10 16.90
C THR A 155 -14.93 -3.15 17.17
N SER A 156 -14.70 -2.19 16.27
CA SER A 156 -13.62 -1.20 16.34
C SER A 156 -13.88 -0.04 17.31
N GLY A 157 -15.14 0.19 17.68
CA GLY A 157 -15.53 1.28 18.59
C GLY A 157 -16.57 2.24 18.04
N ASP A 158 -17.32 1.85 17.00
CA ASP A 158 -18.54 2.57 16.63
C ASP A 158 -19.47 2.69 17.84
N CYS A 159 -20.05 3.86 18.02
CA CYS A 159 -20.93 4.16 19.14
C CYS A 159 -21.88 5.28 18.75
N GLY A 160 -22.99 5.37 19.47
CA GLY A 160 -23.99 6.38 19.19
C GLY A 160 -24.99 6.56 20.31
N THR A 161 -25.73 7.65 20.24
CA THR A 161 -26.90 7.89 21.10
C THR A 161 -28.12 8.23 20.28
N ALA A 162 -29.29 7.99 20.85
CA ALA A 162 -30.55 8.41 20.28
C ALA A 162 -31.58 8.71 21.36
N THR A 163 -32.61 9.45 20.98
CA THR A 163 -33.83 9.59 21.78
C THR A 163 -34.92 8.78 21.09
N ALA A 164 -35.35 7.70 21.71
CA ALA A 164 -36.40 6.84 21.20
C ALA A 164 -37.77 7.47 21.41
N THR A 165 -38.58 7.48 20.34
CA THR A 165 -39.94 8.00 20.34
C THR A 165 -40.95 6.87 20.26
N GLY A 166 -41.96 6.90 21.12
CA GLY A 166 -42.94 5.83 21.30
C GLY A 166 -43.49 5.81 22.72
N SER A 167 -44.29 4.79 23.03
CA SER A 167 -44.82 4.56 24.38
C SER A 167 -45.36 3.14 24.51
N ASN A 168 -45.60 2.72 25.76
CA ASN A 168 -46.20 1.43 26.08
C ASN A 168 -45.48 0.24 25.41
N GLY A 169 -44.16 0.23 25.54
CA GLY A 169 -43.31 -0.87 25.06
C GLY A 169 -43.05 -0.90 23.55
N ASN A 170 -43.44 0.10 22.76
CA ASN A 170 -43.12 0.17 21.33
C ASN A 170 -42.50 1.51 20.98
N TYR A 171 -41.28 1.48 20.44
CA TYR A 171 -40.47 2.66 20.20
C TYR A 171 -39.73 2.59 18.87
N THR A 172 -39.41 3.76 18.32
CA THR A 172 -38.53 3.92 17.17
C THR A 172 -37.41 4.89 17.50
N PHE A 173 -36.22 4.68 16.95
CA PHE A 173 -35.10 5.60 17.13
C PHE A 173 -34.18 5.62 15.91
N THR A 174 -33.46 6.74 15.75
CA THR A 174 -32.37 6.86 14.76
C THR A 174 -31.08 7.17 15.49
N LEU A 175 -30.06 6.33 15.28
CA LEU A 175 -28.78 6.45 15.97
C LEU A 175 -27.99 7.66 15.46
N ASN A 176 -27.51 8.52 16.37
CA ASN A 176 -26.53 9.54 16.06
C ASN A 176 -25.14 9.06 16.47
N HIS A 177 -24.26 8.86 15.49
CA HIS A 177 -22.91 8.34 15.73
C HIS A 177 -22.04 9.34 16.49
N LYS A 178 -21.24 8.83 17.43
CA LYS A 178 -20.43 9.60 18.37
C LYS A 178 -18.92 9.36 18.24
N ALA A 179 -18.51 8.33 17.50
CA ALA A 179 -17.12 8.16 17.08
C ALA A 179 -16.81 9.01 15.84
N SER A 180 -15.54 9.09 15.45
CA SER A 180 -15.12 9.63 14.17
C SER A 180 -14.50 8.54 13.30
N TYR A 181 -14.59 8.67 11.99
CA TYR A 181 -14.08 7.66 11.05
C TYR A 181 -13.10 8.29 10.08
N LEU A 182 -11.93 7.67 9.89
CA LEU A 182 -11.00 8.00 8.82
C LEU A 182 -11.30 7.11 7.61
N CYS A 183 -11.32 7.68 6.41
CA CYS A 183 -11.44 6.96 5.15
C CYS A 183 -10.16 7.16 4.34
N PHE A 184 -9.38 6.09 4.21
CA PHE A 184 -8.14 6.12 3.43
C PHE A 184 -8.42 5.71 1.99
N VAL A 185 -7.90 6.51 1.07
CA VAL A 185 -8.01 6.27 -0.38
C VAL A 185 -6.62 6.36 -1.01
N PRO A 186 -5.76 5.34 -0.80
CA PRO A 186 -4.42 5.32 -1.36
C PRO A 186 -4.42 4.98 -2.86
N ARG A 187 -3.35 5.37 -3.56
CA ARG A 187 -3.14 5.06 -4.98
C ARG A 187 -1.67 4.80 -5.28
N CYS A 188 -1.39 4.04 -6.33
CA CYS A 188 -0.07 3.88 -6.91
C CYS A 188 -0.09 4.46 -8.34
N MET A 189 0.74 5.46 -8.59
CA MET A 189 0.84 6.16 -9.88
C MET A 189 1.69 5.38 -10.89
N ASN A 190 2.57 4.49 -10.42
CA ASN A 190 3.31 3.57 -11.28
C ASN A 190 2.38 2.42 -11.70
N THR A 191 2.03 2.39 -12.99
CA THR A 191 1.09 1.42 -13.57
C THR A 191 1.67 0.01 -13.71
N ASP A 192 2.99 -0.12 -13.73
CA ASP A 192 3.67 -1.42 -13.78
C ASP A 192 3.79 -2.03 -12.38
N LEU A 193 3.98 -1.19 -11.35
CA LEU A 193 4.08 -1.61 -9.95
C LEU A 193 2.71 -1.87 -9.29
N GLY A 194 1.75 -0.97 -9.47
CA GLY A 194 0.45 -0.99 -8.77
C GLY A 194 -0.29 -2.33 -8.81
N PRO A 195 -0.33 -3.06 -9.96
CA PRO A 195 -0.88 -4.40 -10.05
C PRO A 195 -0.23 -5.44 -9.12
N ASN A 196 1.07 -5.29 -8.86
CA ASN A 196 1.90 -6.28 -8.17
C ASN A 196 1.94 -6.09 -6.65
N ILE A 197 1.65 -4.89 -6.14
CA ILE A 197 1.68 -4.59 -4.71
C ILE A 197 0.30 -4.61 -4.03
N LYS A 198 0.31 -4.88 -2.72
CA LYS A 198 -0.86 -4.92 -1.83
C LYS A 198 -0.65 -4.02 -0.64
N LEU A 199 -1.71 -3.35 -0.18
CA LEU A 199 -1.76 -2.68 1.10
C LEU A 199 -2.12 -3.70 2.18
N THR A 200 -1.25 -3.86 3.19
CA THR A 200 -1.40 -4.85 4.26
C THR A 200 -1.76 -4.23 5.60
N LYS A 201 -1.40 -2.96 5.81
CA LYS A 201 -1.57 -2.28 7.10
C LYS A 201 -1.57 -0.77 6.93
N ILE A 202 -2.40 -0.09 7.73
CA ILE A 202 -2.34 1.36 7.95
C ILE A 202 -2.18 1.60 9.45
N LYS A 203 -1.10 2.27 9.85
CA LYS A 203 -0.87 2.70 11.24
C LYS A 203 -0.99 4.21 11.32
N VAL A 204 -1.91 4.71 12.13
CA VAL A 204 -2.06 6.13 12.45
C VAL A 204 -1.50 6.37 13.84
N THR A 205 -0.57 7.31 13.97
CA THR A 205 -0.07 7.82 15.25
C THR A 205 -0.39 9.30 15.35
N ALA A 206 -0.95 9.72 16.48
CA ALA A 206 -1.33 11.09 16.78
C ALA A 206 -0.47 11.69 17.90
N ASP A 207 -0.56 13.01 18.07
CA ASP A 207 0.05 13.76 19.17
C ASP A 207 -0.67 13.59 20.52
N GLN A 208 -1.89 13.03 20.50
CA GLN A 208 -2.71 12.79 21.68
C GLN A 208 -3.61 11.54 21.48
N PRO A 209 -4.26 11.03 22.53
CA PRO A 209 -5.07 9.81 22.44
C PRO A 209 -6.16 9.82 21.37
N ILE A 210 -6.21 8.74 20.58
CA ILE A 210 -7.24 8.49 19.54
C ILE A 210 -7.97 7.17 19.73
N ALA A 211 -7.51 6.32 20.66
CA ALA A 211 -8.11 5.04 21.02
C ALA A 211 -7.94 4.74 22.51
N GLY A 212 -8.77 3.82 23.03
CA GLY A 212 -8.83 3.49 24.45
C GLY A 212 -10.27 3.37 24.94
N LYS A 213 -10.43 3.38 26.27
CA LYS A 213 -11.72 3.23 26.93
C LYS A 213 -12.23 4.59 27.40
N TYR A 214 -13.30 5.08 26.79
CA TYR A 214 -13.86 6.41 27.02
C TYR A 214 -15.09 6.31 27.92
N ASP A 215 -15.27 7.32 28.78
CA ASP A 215 -16.54 7.58 29.43
C ASP A 215 -17.54 8.08 28.40
N PHE A 216 -18.74 7.51 28.45
CA PHE A 216 -19.86 7.75 27.57
C PHE A 216 -21.15 8.03 28.36
N SER A 217 -21.04 8.35 29.65
CA SER A 217 -22.19 8.59 30.53
C SER A 217 -23.06 9.78 30.12
N THR A 218 -22.51 10.70 29.32
CA THR A 218 -23.19 11.88 28.78
C THR A 218 -23.58 11.73 27.31
N GLY A 219 -23.30 10.57 26.70
CA GLY A 219 -23.50 10.36 25.26
C GLY A 219 -22.46 11.01 24.35
N SER A 220 -21.33 11.45 24.92
CA SER A 220 -20.15 11.94 24.20
C SER A 220 -18.90 11.23 24.72
N LEU A 221 -17.93 11.00 23.84
CA LEU A 221 -16.68 10.34 24.19
C LEU A 221 -15.78 11.30 24.97
N THR A 222 -15.54 10.99 26.24
CA THR A 222 -14.64 11.76 27.11
C THR A 222 -13.63 10.83 27.78
N GLN A 223 -12.42 11.32 28.05
CA GLN A 223 -11.44 10.51 28.75
C GLN A 223 -11.87 10.31 30.20
N LYS A 224 -11.75 9.06 30.66
CA LYS A 224 -12.05 8.60 32.00
C LYS A 224 -10.76 8.50 32.81
N ALA A 225 -10.78 9.02 34.03
CA ALA A 225 -9.64 8.92 34.94
C ALA A 225 -9.29 7.45 35.25
N GLY A 226 -8.01 7.12 35.21
CA GLY A 226 -7.50 5.79 35.56
C GLY A 226 -7.54 4.74 34.44
N GLU A 227 -8.03 5.08 33.24
CA GLU A 227 -8.00 4.20 32.07
C GLU A 227 -6.71 4.41 31.24
N THR A 228 -6.37 3.41 30.41
CA THR A 228 -5.23 3.47 29.48
C THR A 228 -5.69 3.85 28.09
N TYR A 229 -4.91 4.72 27.44
CA TYR A 229 -5.19 5.23 26.11
C TYR A 229 -4.03 4.98 25.15
N SER A 230 -4.33 5.02 23.86
CA SER A 230 -3.36 4.90 22.78
C SER A 230 -3.43 6.11 21.86
N ASN A 231 -2.27 6.67 21.55
CA ASN A 231 -2.11 7.65 20.48
C ASN A 231 -2.01 6.96 19.11
N THR A 232 -2.04 5.62 19.07
CA THR A 232 -1.87 4.83 17.86
C THR A 232 -3.05 3.91 17.63
N VAL A 233 -3.52 3.85 16.38
CA VAL A 233 -4.42 2.82 15.89
C VAL A 233 -3.77 2.13 14.69
N THR A 234 -3.80 0.81 14.69
CA THR A 234 -3.36 -0.03 13.56
C THR A 234 -4.58 -0.68 12.92
N LEU A 235 -4.77 -0.47 11.63
CA LEU A 235 -5.73 -1.17 10.80
C LEU A 235 -5.00 -2.21 9.96
N ASN A 236 -5.31 -3.49 10.19
CA ASN A 236 -4.87 -4.58 9.33
C ASN A 236 -5.83 -4.71 8.15
N THR A 237 -5.30 -4.77 6.94
CA THR A 237 -6.08 -4.97 5.71
C THR A 237 -5.76 -6.33 5.11
N SER A 238 -6.76 -7.01 4.55
CA SER A 238 -6.55 -8.30 3.88
C SER A 238 -5.99 -8.15 2.47
N ASN A 239 -4.78 -7.58 2.33
CA ASN A 239 -4.07 -7.38 1.07
C ASN A 239 -4.87 -6.58 0.02
N PHE A 240 -5.31 -5.37 0.38
CA PHE A 240 -6.06 -4.53 -0.56
C PHE A 240 -5.22 -4.18 -1.79
N SER A 241 -5.84 -4.20 -2.97
CA SER A 241 -5.14 -3.95 -4.22
C SER A 241 -4.70 -2.49 -4.33
N LEU A 242 -3.52 -2.22 -4.88
CA LEU A 242 -3.08 -0.86 -5.21
C LEU A 242 -3.06 -0.60 -6.72
N ASN A 243 -3.75 -1.45 -7.50
CA ASN A 243 -3.89 -1.33 -8.94
C ASN A 243 -4.87 -0.20 -9.33
N THR A 244 -4.51 1.03 -8.97
CA THR A 244 -5.25 2.22 -9.37
C THR A 244 -4.38 3.47 -9.23
N THR A 245 -4.44 4.32 -10.26
CA THR A 245 -3.81 5.66 -10.30
C THR A 245 -4.79 6.77 -9.88
N THR A 246 -6.07 6.42 -9.68
CA THR A 246 -7.14 7.33 -9.28
C THR A 246 -7.79 6.85 -7.99
N SER A 247 -8.61 7.68 -7.37
CA SER A 247 -9.32 7.29 -6.15
C SER A 247 -10.33 6.17 -6.46
N SER A 248 -10.21 5.03 -5.77
CA SER A 248 -11.15 3.90 -5.91
C SER A 248 -11.41 3.21 -4.57
N LEU A 249 -12.54 3.57 -3.94
CA LEU A 249 -12.96 2.94 -2.68
C LEU A 249 -13.14 1.43 -2.85
N ALA A 250 -13.75 0.98 -3.94
CA ALA A 250 -13.96 -0.44 -4.22
C ALA A 250 -12.64 -1.24 -4.30
N THR A 251 -11.53 -0.59 -4.67
CA THR A 251 -10.22 -1.23 -4.78
C THR A 251 -9.50 -1.29 -3.44
N ASN A 252 -9.49 -0.19 -2.67
CA ASN A 252 -8.67 -0.06 -1.47
C ASN A 252 -9.18 0.94 -0.42
N GLY A 253 -10.45 1.31 -0.47
CA GLY A 253 -11.09 2.12 0.56
C GLY A 253 -11.01 1.43 1.91
N ALA A 254 -10.32 2.05 2.86
CA ALA A 254 -10.09 1.50 4.19
C ALA A 254 -10.57 2.46 5.28
N TYR A 255 -11.15 1.92 6.36
CA TYR A 255 -11.80 2.69 7.41
C TYR A 255 -11.20 2.41 8.77
N MET A 256 -11.09 3.47 9.57
CA MET A 256 -10.56 3.38 10.93
C MET A 256 -11.42 4.22 11.86
N VAL A 257 -11.86 3.62 12.96
CA VAL A 257 -12.58 4.33 14.03
C VAL A 257 -11.56 5.00 14.93
N VAL A 258 -11.76 6.29 15.23
CA VAL A 258 -10.93 7.08 16.15
C VAL A 258 -11.82 7.96 17.04
N ALA A 259 -11.29 8.42 18.16
CA ALA A 259 -11.96 9.43 18.97
C ALA A 259 -12.06 10.76 18.19
N PRO A 260 -13.20 11.47 18.21
CA PRO A 260 -13.32 12.80 17.61
C PRO A 260 -12.33 13.81 18.21
N GLY A 261 -11.85 14.74 17.40
CA GLY A 261 -10.86 15.73 17.84
C GLY A 261 -10.06 16.31 16.69
N THR A 262 -9.10 17.19 16.99
CA THR A 262 -8.14 17.70 16.01
C THR A 262 -6.76 17.18 16.37
N TYR A 263 -6.05 16.61 15.40
CA TYR A 263 -4.81 15.87 15.63
C TYR A 263 -3.73 16.19 14.61
N ASN A 264 -2.48 15.97 15.02
CA ASN A 264 -1.36 15.85 14.10
C ASN A 264 -1.05 14.37 13.88
N PHE A 265 -1.27 13.88 12.66
CA PHE A 265 -1.08 12.48 12.31
C PHE A 265 0.26 12.22 11.63
N THR A 266 0.87 11.10 12.01
CA THR A 266 1.81 10.32 11.20
C THR A 266 1.10 9.05 10.76
N ILE A 267 0.91 8.89 9.46
CA ILE A 267 0.19 7.77 8.83
C ILE A 267 1.20 6.93 8.07
N THR A 268 1.40 5.70 8.51
CA THR A 268 2.29 4.73 7.87
C THR A 268 1.45 3.72 7.10
N TYR A 269 1.67 3.63 5.80
CA TYR A 269 1.08 2.63 4.91
C TYR A 269 2.12 1.55 4.64
N THR A 270 1.83 0.31 5.03
CA THR A 270 2.70 -0.83 4.71
C THR A 270 2.22 -1.49 3.42
N ILE A 271 3.10 -1.53 2.43
CA ILE A 271 2.85 -2.16 1.14
C ILE A 271 3.74 -3.39 0.96
N LYS A 272 3.24 -4.40 0.26
CA LYS A 272 3.94 -5.65 0.02
C LYS A 272 3.83 -6.06 -1.44
N ASP A 273 4.93 -6.46 -2.04
CA ASP A 273 4.95 -7.22 -3.29
C ASP A 273 5.00 -8.72 -2.95
N PRO A 274 3.93 -9.50 -3.21
CA PRO A 274 3.93 -10.93 -2.94
C PRO A 274 4.91 -11.73 -3.79
N THR A 275 5.35 -11.21 -4.95
CA THR A 275 6.26 -11.88 -5.87
C THR A 275 7.69 -11.86 -5.35
N THR A 276 8.17 -10.69 -4.94
CA THR A 276 9.51 -10.53 -4.35
C THR A 276 9.52 -10.79 -2.84
N ASN A 277 8.34 -10.89 -2.23
CA ASN A 277 8.12 -10.96 -0.77
C ASN A 277 8.69 -9.75 0.00
N VAL A 278 8.95 -8.64 -0.70
CA VAL A 278 9.40 -7.39 -0.10
C VAL A 278 8.20 -6.66 0.50
N GLU A 279 8.37 -6.15 1.71
CA GLU A 279 7.42 -5.30 2.43
C GLU A 279 8.13 -4.02 2.83
N GLY A 280 7.43 -2.88 2.75
CA GLY A 280 7.98 -1.59 3.12
C GLY A 280 6.92 -0.57 3.48
N ASP A 281 7.36 0.45 4.22
CA ASP A 281 6.52 1.49 4.77
C ASP A 281 6.64 2.80 3.96
N ILE A 282 5.50 3.41 3.65
CA ILE A 282 5.41 4.78 3.11
C ILE A 282 4.70 5.65 4.15
N VAL A 283 5.35 6.74 4.55
CA VAL A 283 4.90 7.61 5.65
C VAL A 283 4.35 8.93 5.11
N LYS A 284 3.18 9.33 5.60
CA LYS A 284 2.55 10.62 5.35
C LYS A 284 2.27 11.31 6.68
N THR A 285 2.66 12.58 6.80
CA THR A 285 2.27 13.43 7.92
C THR A 285 1.12 14.37 7.53
N VAL A 286 0.17 14.58 8.44
CA VAL A 286 -0.95 15.51 8.25
C VAL A 286 -1.14 16.30 9.54
N SER A 287 -1.06 17.62 9.46
CA SER A 287 -1.20 18.50 10.63
C SER A 287 -2.62 19.06 10.75
N SER A 288 -3.05 19.31 11.99
CA SER A 288 -4.34 19.92 12.32
C SER A 288 -5.54 19.27 11.62
N TYR A 289 -5.54 17.94 11.52
CA TYR A 289 -6.61 17.20 10.87
C TYR A 289 -7.82 17.09 11.81
N ASN A 290 -8.97 17.56 11.37
CA ASN A 290 -10.20 17.58 12.17
C ASN A 290 -11.02 16.29 11.94
N CYS A 291 -11.00 15.40 12.91
CA CYS A 291 -11.85 14.22 12.98
C CYS A 291 -13.21 14.58 13.59
N GLN A 292 -14.18 14.87 12.72
CA GLN A 292 -15.51 15.29 13.14
C GLN A 292 -16.33 14.13 13.74
N GLU A 293 -17.05 14.41 14.83
CA GLU A 293 -17.99 13.47 15.45
C GLU A 293 -19.06 13.02 14.45
N GLY A 294 -19.26 11.70 14.34
CA GLY A 294 -20.27 11.08 13.49
C GLY A 294 -20.01 11.20 11.99
N LYS A 295 -18.81 11.61 11.58
CA LYS A 295 -18.45 11.85 10.17
C LYS A 295 -17.28 11.00 9.71
N ILE A 296 -17.33 10.68 8.41
CA ILE A 296 -16.20 10.12 7.68
C ILE A 296 -15.31 11.26 7.19
N ASN A 297 -14.01 11.15 7.43
CA ASN A 297 -13.01 12.13 7.08
C ASN A 297 -12.03 11.50 6.08
N ASP A 298 -12.03 12.00 4.84
CA ASP A 298 -11.26 11.41 3.74
C ASP A 298 -9.77 11.80 3.78
N ILE A 299 -8.90 10.82 3.53
CA ILE A 299 -7.44 10.97 3.45
C ILE A 299 -6.94 10.24 2.20
N THR A 300 -6.45 11.00 1.22
CA THR A 300 -5.78 10.44 0.03
C THR A 300 -4.29 10.25 0.29
N ALA A 301 -3.66 9.29 -0.36
CA ALA A 301 -2.21 9.10 -0.30
C ALA A 301 -1.66 8.59 -1.63
N ASN A 302 -0.51 9.12 -2.05
CA ASN A 302 0.27 8.54 -3.15
C ASN A 302 1.31 7.59 -2.55
N LEU A 303 1.16 6.30 -2.82
CA LEU A 303 2.02 5.23 -2.32
C LEU A 303 3.01 4.74 -3.40
N THR A 304 3.40 5.61 -4.32
CA THR A 304 4.39 5.29 -5.36
C THR A 304 5.79 5.50 -4.77
N PRO A 305 6.59 4.44 -4.57
CA PRO A 305 8.00 4.59 -4.22
C PRO A 305 8.80 5.19 -5.39
N MET A 306 10.07 5.51 -5.15
CA MET A 306 10.96 5.92 -6.23
C MET A 306 11.12 4.77 -7.23
N ASP A 307 10.87 5.03 -8.50
CA ASP A 307 11.01 4.04 -9.58
C ASP A 307 12.32 4.24 -10.34
N TYR A 308 13.01 3.14 -10.61
CA TYR A 308 14.26 3.14 -11.35
C TYR A 308 14.11 2.45 -12.71
N PRO A 309 14.80 2.95 -13.76
CA PRO A 309 14.66 2.39 -15.09
C PRO A 309 15.37 1.03 -15.22
N GLY A 310 14.67 0.03 -15.74
CA GLY A 310 15.21 -1.32 -16.02
C GLY A 310 16.03 -1.47 -17.30
N HIS A 311 16.23 -0.40 -18.08
CA HIS A 311 16.94 -0.42 -19.37
C HIS A 311 18.42 -0.01 -19.27
N HIS A 312 18.94 0.11 -18.05
CA HIS A 312 20.29 0.64 -17.78
C HIS A 312 21.33 -0.44 -17.46
N TYR A 313 21.05 -1.70 -17.79
CA TYR A 313 22.03 -2.78 -17.69
C TYR A 313 22.81 -2.87 -18.99
N TYR A 314 24.14 -2.88 -18.93
CA TYR A 314 25.01 -2.90 -20.10
C TYR A 314 26.17 -3.87 -19.88
N MET A 315 26.64 -4.51 -20.95
CA MET A 315 28.04 -4.95 -20.99
C MET A 315 28.95 -3.72 -21.06
N TRP A 316 30.16 -3.79 -20.52
CA TRP A 316 31.01 -2.60 -20.36
C TRP A 316 31.29 -1.90 -21.68
N ASP A 317 30.94 -0.61 -21.76
CA ASP A 317 31.11 0.26 -22.93
C ASP A 317 30.44 -0.27 -24.23
N ALA A 318 29.36 -1.04 -24.09
CA ALA A 318 28.52 -1.47 -25.21
C ALA A 318 27.68 -0.31 -25.79
N GLN A 319 27.31 -0.41 -27.07
CA GLN A 319 26.51 0.62 -27.76
C GLN A 319 25.05 0.66 -27.30
N GLN A 320 24.50 -0.51 -26.93
CA GLN A 320 23.12 -0.70 -26.51
C GLN A 320 23.04 -1.52 -25.22
N ASN A 321 21.91 -1.39 -24.52
CA ASN A 321 21.68 -2.09 -23.26
C ASN A 321 21.68 -3.63 -23.46
N TYR A 322 21.98 -4.35 -22.38
CA TYR A 322 22.13 -5.80 -22.32
C TYR A 322 20.92 -6.55 -22.89
N TRP A 323 19.72 -6.01 -22.70
CA TRP A 323 18.45 -6.57 -23.15
C TRP A 323 17.86 -5.81 -24.34
N HIS A 324 18.68 -5.10 -25.13
CA HIS A 324 18.16 -4.32 -26.25
C HIS A 324 17.41 -5.19 -27.27
N GLY A 325 16.15 -4.84 -27.54
CA GLY A 325 15.21 -5.62 -28.37
C GLY A 325 14.41 -6.68 -27.59
N HIS A 326 14.70 -6.87 -26.31
CA HIS A 326 14.16 -7.89 -25.42
C HIS A 326 13.73 -7.30 -24.06
N GLU A 327 13.60 -5.96 -23.98
CA GLU A 327 13.41 -5.23 -22.73
C GLU A 327 12.14 -5.62 -21.98
N TRP A 328 12.17 -5.49 -20.66
CA TRP A 328 11.09 -5.89 -19.73
C TRP A 328 9.72 -5.24 -20.03
N ASN A 329 9.69 -4.10 -20.70
CA ASN A 329 8.48 -3.35 -21.04
C ASN A 329 8.08 -3.49 -22.52
N ALA A 330 8.72 -4.37 -23.29
CA ALA A 330 8.31 -4.69 -24.65
C ALA A 330 7.05 -5.58 -24.66
N ALA A 331 6.29 -5.57 -25.76
CA ALA A 331 5.07 -6.39 -25.89
C ALA A 331 5.33 -7.91 -25.78
N ALA A 332 6.53 -8.35 -26.15
CA ALA A 332 7.05 -9.70 -25.97
C ALA A 332 8.33 -9.64 -25.13
N HIS A 333 8.22 -9.11 -23.90
CA HIS A 333 9.38 -8.93 -23.03
C HIS A 333 10.02 -10.26 -22.62
N GLU A 334 11.35 -10.29 -22.59
CA GLU A 334 12.13 -11.51 -22.28
C GLU A 334 13.22 -11.26 -21.24
N GLN A 335 13.50 -10.00 -20.92
CA GLN A 335 14.32 -9.59 -19.80
C GLN A 335 13.73 -10.10 -18.47
N PRO A 336 14.46 -10.91 -17.70
CA PRO A 336 14.04 -11.29 -16.35
C PRO A 336 13.85 -10.07 -15.45
N THR A 337 12.77 -10.01 -14.66
CA THR A 337 12.46 -8.83 -13.82
C THR A 337 12.52 -9.10 -12.31
N VAL A 338 12.73 -10.36 -11.94
CA VAL A 338 12.79 -10.85 -10.56
C VAL A 338 14.04 -11.68 -10.34
N LEU A 339 14.53 -11.70 -9.11
CA LEU A 339 15.74 -12.42 -8.71
C LEU A 339 15.68 -13.90 -9.15
N HIS A 340 16.79 -14.42 -9.66
CA HIS A 340 16.95 -15.77 -10.23
C HIS A 340 16.17 -16.03 -11.52
N GLY A 341 15.46 -15.03 -12.07
CA GLY A 341 14.90 -15.11 -13.40
C GLY A 341 16.00 -15.32 -14.46
N TYR A 342 15.64 -16.02 -15.53
CA TYR A 342 16.57 -16.43 -16.59
C TYR A 342 15.92 -16.34 -17.96
N ASN A 343 16.70 -15.92 -18.96
CA ASN A 343 16.32 -16.04 -20.36
C ASN A 343 17.57 -16.18 -21.23
N THR A 344 17.50 -16.92 -22.34
CA THR A 344 18.63 -17.18 -23.26
C THR A 344 18.94 -16.02 -24.22
N ASN A 345 18.09 -15.00 -24.33
CA ASN A 345 18.26 -13.89 -25.27
C ASN A 345 19.23 -12.79 -24.79
N TYR A 346 20.00 -13.06 -23.74
CA TYR A 346 21.16 -12.26 -23.37
C TYR A 346 22.22 -12.27 -24.49
N PRO A 347 23.12 -11.27 -24.56
CA PRO A 347 24.12 -11.21 -25.61
C PRO A 347 25.08 -12.40 -25.53
N GLN A 348 25.25 -13.12 -26.63
CA GLN A 348 25.98 -14.40 -26.66
C GLN A 348 27.43 -14.24 -27.13
N ASN A 349 27.67 -13.41 -28.15
CA ASN A 349 29.01 -13.11 -28.66
C ASN A 349 29.01 -11.86 -29.55
N ALA A 350 30.22 -11.33 -29.82
CA ALA A 350 30.43 -10.15 -30.64
C ALA A 350 29.93 -10.26 -32.10
N THR A 351 29.78 -11.47 -32.64
CA THR A 351 29.30 -11.68 -34.02
C THR A 351 27.79 -11.65 -34.11
N VAL A 352 27.11 -12.26 -33.15
CA VAL A 352 25.64 -12.35 -33.12
C VAL A 352 25.02 -11.08 -32.52
N ASP A 353 25.65 -10.49 -31.51
CA ASP A 353 25.11 -9.36 -30.73
C ASP A 353 26.05 -8.14 -30.69
N PRO A 354 26.58 -7.66 -31.84
CA PRO A 354 27.68 -6.69 -31.88
C PRO A 354 27.39 -5.37 -31.15
N VAL A 355 26.12 -4.94 -31.09
CA VAL A 355 25.73 -3.67 -30.45
C VAL A 355 25.51 -3.79 -28.94
N ARG A 356 25.23 -5.00 -28.43
CA ARG A 356 25.06 -5.28 -26.99
C ARG A 356 26.33 -5.84 -26.35
N TRP A 357 27.31 -6.22 -27.16
CA TRP A 357 28.59 -6.77 -26.72
C TRP A 357 29.51 -5.67 -26.18
N TYR A 358 30.33 -6.02 -25.18
CA TYR A 358 31.28 -5.09 -24.58
C TYR A 358 32.33 -4.59 -25.56
N ASN A 359 32.93 -3.43 -25.26
CA ASN A 359 34.07 -2.93 -26.01
C ASN A 359 35.35 -3.74 -25.69
N PRO A 360 35.96 -4.45 -26.66
CA PRO A 360 37.15 -5.27 -26.43
C PRO A 360 38.46 -4.45 -26.43
N THR A 361 38.39 -3.14 -26.62
CA THR A 361 39.58 -2.28 -26.72
C THR A 361 40.46 -2.42 -25.47
N PHE A 362 41.75 -2.64 -25.69
CA PHE A 362 42.77 -2.69 -24.65
C PHE A 362 44.06 -2.08 -25.20
N ASN A 363 44.47 -0.94 -24.63
CA ASN A 363 45.61 -0.17 -25.15
C ASN A 363 46.98 -0.72 -24.74
N GLY A 364 47.02 -1.79 -23.94
CA GLY A 364 48.22 -2.40 -23.39
C GLY A 364 48.35 -2.23 -21.88
N SER A 365 49.17 -3.09 -21.27
CA SER A 365 49.36 -3.10 -19.82
C SER A 365 49.96 -1.77 -19.33
N GLY A 366 49.35 -1.17 -18.31
CA GLY A 366 49.77 0.11 -17.74
C GLY A 366 49.34 1.32 -18.55
N ILE A 367 48.57 1.14 -19.63
CA ILE A 367 48.06 2.23 -20.46
C ILE A 367 46.57 2.39 -20.20
N ALA A 368 46.18 3.60 -19.77
CA ALA A 368 44.79 3.93 -19.49
C ALA A 368 43.92 3.64 -20.72
N THR A 369 42.87 2.86 -20.51
CA THR A 369 41.85 2.57 -21.52
C THR A 369 40.52 3.09 -20.98
N SER A 370 40.04 4.19 -21.57
CA SER A 370 38.76 4.80 -21.21
C SER A 370 37.64 4.26 -22.08
N ALA A 371 36.43 4.24 -21.52
CA ALA A 371 35.21 4.04 -22.28
C ALA A 371 35.09 5.06 -23.42
N THR A 372 34.54 4.60 -24.54
CA THR A 372 34.45 5.35 -25.80
C THR A 372 33.02 5.74 -26.15
N GLN A 373 32.03 5.02 -25.62
CA GLN A 373 30.63 5.37 -25.83
C GLN A 373 30.29 6.65 -25.07
N PRO A 374 29.56 7.60 -25.69
CA PRO A 374 29.22 8.88 -25.07
C PRO A 374 28.58 8.72 -23.68
N PHE A 375 27.65 7.77 -23.53
CA PHE A 375 27.01 7.49 -22.24
C PHE A 375 28.02 7.02 -21.18
N PHE A 376 28.83 6.01 -21.48
CA PHE A 376 29.83 5.50 -20.53
C PHE A 376 30.89 6.54 -20.18
N SER A 377 31.25 7.43 -21.11
CA SER A 377 32.20 8.51 -20.85
C SER A 377 31.73 9.52 -19.79
N THR A 378 30.42 9.53 -19.48
CA THR A 378 29.88 10.36 -18.39
C THR A 378 30.03 9.69 -17.03
N LEU A 379 30.15 8.36 -16.96
CA LEU A 379 30.26 7.64 -15.70
C LEU A 379 31.55 8.00 -14.95
N PRO A 380 31.56 7.93 -13.60
CA PRO A 380 32.77 8.12 -12.82
C PRO A 380 33.89 7.21 -13.34
N ASN A 381 35.11 7.73 -13.43
CA ASN A 381 36.26 6.88 -13.67
C ASN A 381 36.69 6.18 -12.37
N ILE A 382 37.63 5.23 -12.47
CA ILE A 382 38.07 4.45 -11.31
C ILE A 382 38.59 5.31 -10.14
N ASN A 383 39.31 6.41 -10.40
CA ASN A 383 39.78 7.28 -9.33
C ASN A 383 38.61 7.94 -8.60
N GLU A 384 37.58 8.39 -9.33
CA GLU A 384 36.38 8.98 -8.76
C GLU A 384 35.59 7.95 -7.92
N ALA A 385 35.48 6.71 -8.42
CA ALA A 385 34.87 5.61 -7.68
C ALA A 385 35.62 5.31 -6.38
N ILE A 386 36.96 5.32 -6.38
CA ILE A 386 37.78 5.16 -5.17
C ILE A 386 37.54 6.32 -4.19
N TRP A 387 37.38 7.56 -4.65
CA TRP A 387 37.02 8.68 -3.76
C TRP A 387 35.66 8.47 -3.10
N TYR A 388 34.64 8.02 -3.83
CA TYR A 388 33.33 7.70 -3.24
C TYR A 388 33.43 6.55 -2.24
N LEU A 389 34.16 5.48 -2.57
CA LEU A 389 34.38 4.35 -1.68
C LEU A 389 35.11 4.76 -0.40
N MET A 390 36.29 5.39 -0.52
CA MET A 390 37.20 5.62 0.60
C MET A 390 36.82 6.85 1.43
N GLU A 391 36.39 7.94 0.79
CA GLU A 391 36.14 9.23 1.44
C GLU A 391 34.68 9.66 1.37
N GLY A 392 33.87 8.99 0.56
CA GLY A 392 32.45 9.28 0.38
C GLY A 392 31.56 8.81 1.54
N ASP A 393 32.13 8.34 2.65
CA ASP A 393 31.40 7.90 3.85
C ASP A 393 30.22 6.97 3.52
N PRO A 394 30.46 5.70 3.15
CA PRO A 394 29.40 4.81 2.71
C PRO A 394 28.43 4.42 3.84
N HIS A 395 27.13 4.55 3.60
CA HIS A 395 26.05 4.23 4.54
C HIS A 395 25.01 3.29 3.90
N TRP A 396 24.89 2.08 4.41
CA TRP A 396 23.88 1.11 3.97
C TRP A 396 22.53 1.39 4.64
N GLU A 397 21.50 1.64 3.83
CA GLU A 397 20.11 1.77 4.30
C GLU A 397 19.30 0.55 3.86
N ALA A 398 19.08 -0.39 4.78
CA ALA A 398 18.39 -1.65 4.50
C ALA A 398 16.90 -1.45 4.11
N ASP A 399 16.25 -0.42 4.67
CA ASP A 399 14.81 -0.19 4.51
C ASP A 399 14.49 0.84 3.41
N ALA A 400 15.48 1.30 2.64
CA ALA A 400 15.27 2.23 1.54
C ALA A 400 14.42 1.57 0.45
N LEU A 401 13.14 1.94 0.37
CA LEU A 401 12.15 1.32 -0.50
C LEU A 401 12.12 1.95 -1.90
N TRP A 402 12.16 1.11 -2.94
CA TRP A 402 12.15 1.54 -4.34
C TRP A 402 11.50 0.48 -5.23
N SER A 403 11.16 0.86 -6.47
CA SER A 403 10.67 -0.07 -7.49
C SER A 403 11.59 -0.15 -8.70
N LEU A 404 11.56 -1.31 -9.35
CA LEU A 404 12.28 -1.59 -10.58
C LEU A 404 11.50 -2.65 -11.36
N MET A 405 11.25 -2.39 -12.65
CA MET A 405 10.60 -3.34 -13.57
C MET A 405 9.26 -3.89 -13.03
N GLY A 406 8.45 -3.01 -12.43
CA GLY A 406 7.13 -3.35 -11.88
C GLY A 406 7.13 -4.06 -10.52
N HIS A 407 8.28 -4.23 -9.88
CA HIS A 407 8.39 -4.94 -8.60
C HIS A 407 8.98 -4.08 -7.49
N LEU A 408 8.64 -4.43 -6.24
CA LEU A 408 9.11 -3.73 -5.04
C LEU A 408 10.40 -4.35 -4.50
N TYR A 409 11.36 -3.49 -4.15
CA TYR A 409 12.64 -3.87 -3.57
C TYR A 409 13.06 -2.87 -2.49
N HIS A 410 14.07 -3.24 -1.71
CA HIS A 410 14.64 -2.39 -0.69
C HIS A 410 16.16 -2.56 -0.62
N GLY A 411 16.82 -1.64 0.08
CA GLY A 411 18.27 -1.70 0.29
C GLY A 411 19.05 -0.86 -0.72
N GLY A 412 20.20 -0.36 -0.27
CA GLY A 412 21.14 0.38 -1.10
C GLY A 412 22.12 1.17 -0.26
N MET A 413 23.02 1.88 -0.94
CA MET A 413 24.14 2.57 -0.34
C MET A 413 24.09 4.07 -0.63
N TRP A 414 24.28 4.87 0.40
CA TRP A 414 24.53 6.30 0.27
C TRP A 414 26.02 6.58 0.20
N PHE A 415 26.38 7.58 -0.62
CA PHE A 415 27.73 8.13 -0.73
C PHE A 415 27.66 9.65 -0.77
N LYS A 416 28.63 10.34 -0.18
CA LYS A 416 28.76 11.79 -0.30
C LYS A 416 28.96 12.17 -1.76
N LYS A 417 28.30 13.26 -2.15
CA LYS A 417 28.52 13.92 -3.44
C LYS A 417 29.94 14.45 -3.52
N LYS A 418 30.50 14.50 -4.74
CA LYS A 418 31.90 14.95 -4.99
C LYS A 418 32.26 16.29 -4.33
N ASN A 419 31.33 17.25 -4.29
CA ASN A 419 31.54 18.58 -3.69
C ASN A 419 31.68 18.54 -2.15
N ASN A 420 31.26 17.44 -1.52
CA ASN A 420 31.33 17.21 -0.09
C ASN A 420 32.46 16.26 0.32
N ILE A 421 33.33 15.90 -0.62
CA ILE A 421 34.51 15.07 -0.40
C ILE A 421 35.76 15.97 -0.51
N PRO A 422 36.40 16.34 0.61
CA PRO A 422 37.61 17.16 0.57
C PRO A 422 38.73 16.50 -0.24
N GLY A 423 39.32 17.25 -1.17
CA GLY A 423 40.43 16.76 -1.99
C GLY A 423 40.03 15.89 -3.18
N PHE A 424 38.73 15.70 -3.45
CA PHE A 424 38.22 14.90 -4.56
C PHE A 424 38.95 15.20 -5.87
N ASN A 425 39.47 14.15 -6.51
CA ASN A 425 40.32 14.29 -7.68
C ASN A 425 40.06 13.17 -8.70
N LYS A 426 39.60 13.56 -9.89
CA LYS A 426 39.31 12.61 -10.97
C LYS A 426 40.54 11.96 -11.62
N LEU A 427 41.74 12.51 -11.41
CA LEU A 427 42.98 12.05 -12.04
C LEU A 427 43.75 11.05 -11.17
N GLN A 428 43.49 11.01 -9.86
CA GLN A 428 44.24 10.16 -8.92
C GLN A 428 43.54 10.01 -7.56
N TYR A 429 43.94 8.99 -6.81
CA TYR A 429 43.69 8.88 -5.38
C TYR A 429 45.01 8.65 -4.63
N GLY A 430 45.24 9.38 -3.53
CA GLY A 430 46.45 9.22 -2.72
C GLY A 430 47.80 9.39 -3.45
N GLY A 431 47.86 10.16 -4.54
CA GLY A 431 49.08 10.33 -5.32
C GLY A 431 49.22 9.41 -6.55
N THR A 432 48.31 8.45 -6.74
CA THR A 432 48.39 7.40 -7.77
C THR A 432 47.20 7.46 -8.72
N ASP A 433 47.45 7.35 -10.03
CA ASP A 433 46.42 7.19 -11.05
C ASP A 433 46.07 5.71 -11.25
N TYR A 434 44.91 5.29 -10.77
CA TYR A 434 44.46 3.89 -10.83
C TYR A 434 43.88 3.49 -12.20
N ARG A 435 43.86 4.41 -13.17
CA ARG A 435 43.58 4.07 -14.58
C ARG A 435 44.75 3.35 -15.25
N THR A 436 45.95 3.44 -14.67
CA THR A 436 47.17 2.81 -15.20
C THR A 436 47.78 1.78 -14.24
N THR A 437 47.28 1.71 -13.00
CA THR A 437 47.80 0.84 -11.95
C THR A 437 46.67 0.09 -11.27
N TYR A 438 46.84 -1.22 -11.04
CA TYR A 438 45.86 -2.04 -10.32
C TYR A 438 46.14 -2.05 -8.81
N TYR A 439 45.09 -1.81 -8.02
CA TYR A 439 45.08 -2.00 -6.58
C TYR A 439 43.64 -2.20 -6.10
N GLY A 440 43.43 -3.10 -5.13
CA GLY A 440 42.12 -3.39 -4.58
C GLY A 440 41.76 -2.50 -3.39
N PHE A 441 40.55 -1.94 -3.37
CA PHE A 441 40.03 -1.12 -2.28
C PHE A 441 38.78 -1.75 -1.66
N TRP A 442 38.66 -1.64 -0.34
CA TRP A 442 37.47 -2.06 0.40
C TRP A 442 37.24 -1.13 1.59
N LYS A 443 35.97 -0.87 1.88
CA LYS A 443 35.55 -0.16 3.08
C LYS A 443 34.24 -0.72 3.63
N VAL A 444 34.23 -0.95 4.95
CA VAL A 444 33.00 -1.29 5.67
C VAL A 444 32.07 -0.09 5.69
N SER A 445 30.78 -0.32 5.41
CA SER A 445 29.76 0.72 5.44
C SER A 445 29.16 0.89 6.85
N THR A 446 28.75 2.11 7.17
CA THR A 446 27.91 2.40 8.33
C THR A 446 26.50 1.84 8.09
N LYS A 447 25.83 1.33 9.13
CA LYS A 447 24.53 0.63 9.03
C LYS A 447 23.36 1.52 9.43
N SER A 448 23.26 2.68 8.80
CA SER A 448 22.21 3.67 9.05
C SER A 448 22.11 4.62 7.89
N ARG A 449 20.93 5.20 7.66
CA ARG A 449 20.79 6.35 6.76
C ARG A 449 21.63 7.55 7.25
N PRO A 450 22.34 8.28 6.36
CA PRO A 450 23.03 9.50 6.74
C PRO A 450 22.09 10.55 7.34
N THR A 451 22.53 11.29 8.36
CA THR A 451 21.69 12.33 9.00
C THR A 451 21.39 13.50 8.06
N ASN A 452 22.34 13.91 7.21
CA ASN A 452 22.14 14.94 6.20
C ASN A 452 22.16 14.36 4.79
N THR A 453 21.06 13.77 4.33
CA THR A 453 21.00 13.13 3.00
C THR A 453 21.17 14.11 1.84
N ASN A 454 21.09 15.43 2.04
CA ASN A 454 21.32 16.40 0.96
C ASN A 454 22.76 16.37 0.44
N ASP A 455 23.71 16.02 1.32
CA ASP A 455 25.13 15.94 0.99
C ASP A 455 25.50 14.64 0.26
N TYR A 456 24.55 13.71 0.14
CA TYR A 456 24.73 12.36 -0.36
C TYR A 456 23.87 12.11 -1.60
N PHE A 457 24.27 11.13 -2.40
CA PHE A 457 23.44 10.46 -3.39
C PHE A 457 23.24 9.00 -2.97
N PHE A 458 22.19 8.36 -3.50
CA PHE A 458 21.81 6.99 -3.16
C PHE A 458 21.89 6.08 -4.38
N LEU A 459 22.58 4.95 -4.23
CA LEU A 459 22.61 3.86 -5.20
C LEU A 459 21.78 2.69 -4.66
N PRO A 460 20.65 2.33 -5.29
CA PRO A 460 19.87 1.15 -4.90
C PRO A 460 20.62 -0.15 -5.18
N ALA A 461 20.33 -1.20 -4.42
CA ALA A 461 20.90 -2.53 -4.65
C ALA A 461 20.26 -3.20 -5.88
N MET A 462 20.67 -2.82 -7.09
CA MET A 462 20.06 -3.25 -8.35
C MET A 462 20.55 -4.62 -8.87
N GLY A 463 21.57 -5.20 -8.26
CA GLY A 463 22.17 -6.44 -8.74
C GLY A 463 22.71 -6.33 -10.17
N TYR A 464 22.76 -7.46 -10.87
CA TYR A 464 23.33 -7.56 -12.21
C TYR A 464 22.76 -8.71 -13.04
N TYR A 465 23.03 -8.67 -14.35
CA TYR A 465 22.87 -9.82 -15.23
C TYR A 465 24.18 -10.56 -15.47
N TRP A 466 24.13 -11.89 -15.42
CA TRP A 466 25.23 -12.74 -15.85
C TRP A 466 24.67 -13.95 -16.59
N GLN A 467 25.09 -14.12 -17.85
CA GLN A 467 24.64 -15.20 -18.73
C GLN A 467 23.10 -15.37 -18.73
N GLY A 468 22.38 -14.25 -18.77
CA GLY A 468 20.91 -14.23 -18.79
C GLY A 468 20.22 -14.39 -17.43
N HIS A 469 20.96 -14.66 -16.34
CA HIS A 469 20.42 -14.66 -14.97
C HIS A 469 20.44 -13.28 -14.35
N LEU A 470 19.36 -12.90 -13.67
CA LEU A 470 19.32 -11.72 -12.79
C LEU A 470 19.72 -12.12 -11.36
N ASN A 471 20.83 -11.55 -10.88
CA ASN A 471 21.46 -11.91 -9.61
C ASN A 471 21.53 -10.70 -8.67
N GLU A 472 21.56 -10.98 -7.36
CA GLU A 472 21.80 -10.02 -6.27
C GLU A 472 20.88 -8.80 -6.21
N LEU A 473 19.77 -8.81 -6.95
CA LEU A 473 18.76 -7.77 -6.92
C LEU A 473 18.14 -7.64 -5.51
N GLY A 474 18.22 -6.44 -4.94
CA GLY A 474 17.84 -6.12 -3.57
C GLY A 474 18.90 -6.43 -2.51
N THR A 475 20.04 -7.01 -2.88
CA THR A 475 21.10 -7.41 -1.93
C THR A 475 22.44 -6.74 -2.17
N ALA A 476 22.78 -6.47 -3.42
CA ALA A 476 24.01 -5.78 -3.81
C ALA A 476 23.77 -4.85 -5.00
N GLY A 477 24.72 -3.95 -5.27
CA GLY A 477 24.73 -3.11 -6.45
C GLY A 477 26.08 -3.18 -7.15
N ASP A 478 26.04 -3.36 -8.46
CA ASP A 478 27.20 -3.40 -9.36
C ASP A 478 27.03 -2.28 -10.39
N TYR A 479 27.87 -1.25 -10.28
CA TYR A 479 27.78 -0.06 -11.13
C TYR A 479 29.04 0.14 -11.95
N TRP A 480 28.92 0.14 -13.28
CA TRP A 480 30.08 0.35 -14.14
C TRP A 480 30.74 1.72 -13.91
N THR A 481 32.07 1.72 -13.92
CA THR A 481 32.87 2.92 -14.11
C THR A 481 33.22 3.11 -15.59
N SER A 482 33.71 4.29 -15.96
CA SER A 482 34.22 4.57 -17.31
C SER A 482 35.64 4.01 -17.58
N SER A 483 36.22 3.23 -16.65
CA SER A 483 37.60 2.77 -16.71
C SER A 483 37.72 1.26 -16.89
N ALA A 484 38.47 0.84 -17.90
CA ALA A 484 38.88 -0.55 -18.05
C ALA A 484 39.99 -0.93 -17.06
N HIS A 485 40.17 -2.24 -16.86
CA HIS A 485 41.26 -2.74 -16.04
C HIS A 485 42.63 -2.46 -16.70
N PRO A 486 43.64 -1.97 -15.96
CA PRO A 486 44.89 -1.46 -16.55
C PRO A 486 45.84 -2.55 -17.05
N THR A 487 45.67 -3.81 -16.65
CA THR A 487 46.63 -4.89 -16.99
C THR A 487 46.00 -6.09 -17.69
N VAL A 488 44.67 -6.16 -17.79
CA VAL A 488 43.97 -7.34 -18.36
C VAL A 488 42.80 -6.87 -19.23
N SER A 489 42.74 -7.37 -20.46
CA SER A 489 41.77 -6.93 -21.48
C SER A 489 40.33 -7.36 -21.24
N GLU A 490 40.11 -8.41 -20.43
CA GLU A 490 38.80 -9.02 -20.20
C GLU A 490 37.97 -8.30 -19.13
N PHE A 491 38.62 -7.43 -18.34
CA PHE A 491 38.00 -6.82 -17.16
C PHE A 491 37.83 -5.31 -17.28
N ALA A 492 36.85 -4.78 -16.55
CA ALA A 492 36.66 -3.37 -16.30
C ALA A 492 36.33 -3.14 -14.82
N TYR A 493 36.41 -1.88 -14.38
CA TYR A 493 36.08 -1.56 -13.00
C TYR A 493 34.60 -1.21 -12.85
N ASP A 494 34.04 -1.70 -11.77
CA ASP A 494 32.74 -1.37 -11.23
C ASP A 494 32.87 -0.94 -9.76
N LEU A 495 31.84 -0.27 -9.27
CA LEU A 495 31.65 0.01 -7.85
C LEU A 495 30.67 -1.02 -7.30
N TYR A 496 31.20 -2.08 -6.68
CA TYR A 496 30.40 -3.08 -5.98
C TYR A 496 30.09 -2.64 -4.56
N PHE A 497 28.87 -2.86 -4.11
CA PHE A 497 28.52 -2.77 -2.70
C PHE A 497 27.45 -3.77 -2.29
N ASN A 498 27.45 -4.12 -1.02
CA ASN A 498 26.37 -4.85 -0.38
C ASN A 498 26.16 -4.34 1.06
N LYS A 499 25.37 -5.08 1.85
CA LYS A 499 25.12 -4.70 3.26
C LYS A 499 26.38 -4.54 4.09
N ASP A 500 27.46 -5.27 3.80
CA ASP A 500 28.66 -5.34 4.61
C ASP A 500 29.63 -4.18 4.28
N GLY A 501 29.71 -3.76 3.02
CA GLY A 501 30.57 -2.66 2.62
C GLY A 501 30.61 -2.42 1.12
N VAL A 502 31.64 -1.72 0.68
CA VAL A 502 31.86 -1.30 -0.70
C VAL A 502 33.27 -1.73 -1.10
N GLU A 503 33.42 -2.34 -2.28
CA GLU A 503 34.72 -2.75 -2.83
C GLU A 503 34.91 -2.34 -4.29
N ILE A 504 36.18 -2.20 -4.61
CA ILE A 504 36.77 -2.22 -5.94
C ILE A 504 37.98 -3.16 -5.80
N MET A 505 37.76 -4.45 -5.57
CA MET A 505 38.83 -5.42 -5.27
C MET A 505 39.12 -6.35 -6.45
N ASN A 506 38.07 -6.90 -7.05
CA ASN A 506 38.15 -7.81 -8.18
C ASN A 506 37.45 -7.14 -9.36
N PRO A 507 38.20 -6.70 -10.39
CA PRO A 507 37.57 -6.14 -11.57
C PRO A 507 36.71 -7.24 -12.21
N ASN A 508 35.50 -6.90 -12.63
CA ASN A 508 34.57 -7.87 -13.20
C ASN A 508 34.69 -7.96 -14.72
N GLU A 509 34.31 -9.11 -15.25
CA GLU A 509 34.44 -9.39 -16.68
C GLU A 509 33.51 -8.44 -17.45
N ARG A 510 34.00 -7.87 -18.54
CA ARG A 510 33.28 -6.83 -19.30
C ARG A 510 31.93 -7.29 -19.85
N TYR A 511 31.72 -8.60 -19.95
CA TYR A 511 30.49 -9.19 -20.46
C TYR A 511 29.37 -9.31 -19.40
N TYR A 512 29.60 -8.93 -18.15
CA TYR A 512 28.51 -8.80 -17.18
C TYR A 512 27.56 -7.65 -17.56
N GLY A 513 26.28 -7.83 -17.29
CA GLY A 513 25.27 -6.78 -17.46
C GLY A 513 25.10 -5.98 -16.18
N PHE A 514 26.03 -5.06 -15.91
CA PHE A 514 25.95 -4.17 -14.74
C PHE A 514 25.19 -2.89 -15.04
N TYR A 515 24.72 -2.24 -13.99
CA TYR A 515 23.98 -1.00 -14.12
C TYR A 515 24.93 0.15 -14.49
N ALA A 516 24.52 0.98 -15.43
CA ALA A 516 25.25 2.17 -15.84
C ALA A 516 24.26 3.34 -15.83
N ALA A 517 24.49 4.34 -14.98
CA ALA A 517 23.65 5.53 -14.89
C ALA A 517 24.38 6.69 -14.21
N TYR A 518 24.70 7.74 -14.99
CA TYR A 518 25.41 8.91 -14.47
C TYR A 518 24.58 9.73 -13.48
N ASN A 519 23.28 9.88 -13.72
CA ASN A 519 22.37 10.67 -12.88
C ASN A 519 22.22 10.14 -11.44
N LEU A 520 22.74 8.94 -11.15
CA LEU A 520 22.74 8.37 -9.81
C LEU A 520 23.97 8.80 -8.98
N PHE A 521 25.01 9.36 -9.60
CA PHE A 521 26.27 9.78 -8.94
C PHE A 521 26.33 11.29 -8.62
N GLU A 522 25.22 12.03 -8.78
CA GLU A 522 25.17 13.50 -8.60
C GLU A 522 24.62 13.98 -7.26
#